data_AF-A0A9Q0U6C3-F1
#
_entry.id   AF-A0A9Q0U6C3-F1
#
_cell.length_a   1.000
_cell.length_b   1.000
_cell.length_c   1.000
_cell.angle_alpha   90.00
_cell.angle_beta   90.00
_cell.angle_gamma   90.00
#
_symmetry.space_group_name_H-M   'P 1'
#
loop_
_entity.id
_entity.type
_entity.pdbx_description
1 polymer ?
#
loop_
_entity_poly.entity_id
_entity_poly.type
_entity_poly.pdbx_seq_one_letter_code
_entity_poly.pdbx_strand_id
1 'polypeptide(L)'
;MNLQIHDISKKLWTTKGEELDAAKKDFFECLELLERELGEKPYFGGEALGYVDIALLPFSCGFYTYETIGDFSIKAQFPRIRAWVDRCLKKESVAKSLAEPEKIHEFILETRKGLGKRVFEITKKIWTAKGEELEGAKKDFIECLKLLEGELGEKPYFGGENLGYVDVAFVPFYCWFYAYETCGKFSIEAECPKIIAWAKRCMKKESVSRSLEDPEKVYEFVLELRKRLGVD
;
A
#
# COMPACT_ATOMS: atom_id res chain seq x y z
N MET A 1 14.65 8.48 0.37
CA MET A 1 13.72 9.07 -0.62
C MET A 1 12.40 8.29 -0.71
N ASN A 2 12.40 6.99 -1.06
CA ASN A 2 11.14 6.24 -1.24
C ASN A 2 10.27 6.12 0.02
N LEU A 3 10.87 5.89 1.20
CA LEU A 3 10.16 5.84 2.49
C LEU A 3 9.58 7.21 2.91
N GLN A 4 10.32 8.29 2.64
CA GLN A 4 9.89 9.66 2.96
C GLN A 4 8.69 10.09 2.12
N ILE A 5 8.70 9.75 0.83
CA ILE A 5 7.60 9.98 -0.11
C ILE A 5 6.33 9.23 0.32
N HIS A 6 6.48 7.97 0.75
CA HIS A 6 5.38 7.16 1.26
C HIS A 6 4.77 7.75 2.54
N ASP A 7 5.60 8.17 3.51
CA ASP A 7 5.13 8.77 4.76
C ASP A 7 4.44 10.12 4.56
N ILE A 8 5.00 10.97 3.69
CA ILE A 8 4.43 12.28 3.36
C ILE A 8 3.08 12.11 2.66
N SER A 9 2.97 11.16 1.74
CA SER A 9 1.70 10.90 1.07
C SER A 9 0.66 10.29 1.97
N LYS A 10 1.08 9.42 2.90
CA LYS A 10 0.21 8.97 3.98
C LYS A 10 -0.29 10.14 4.81
N LYS A 11 0.56 11.10 5.18
CA LYS A 11 0.12 12.31 5.90
C LYS A 11 -0.89 13.11 5.07
N LEU A 12 -0.60 13.36 3.79
CA LEU A 12 -1.50 14.08 2.88
C LEU A 12 -2.89 13.42 2.79
N TRP A 13 -2.94 12.09 2.87
CA TRP A 13 -4.18 11.32 2.86
C TRP A 13 -4.94 11.32 4.18
N THR A 14 -4.27 11.55 5.32
CA THR A 14 -4.80 11.17 6.64
C THR A 14 -4.96 12.32 7.63
N THR A 15 -4.48 13.52 7.31
CA THR A 15 -4.53 14.73 8.16
C THR A 15 -5.52 15.78 7.64
N LYS A 16 -5.88 16.76 8.48
CA LYS A 16 -6.79 17.88 8.17
C LYS A 16 -6.26 19.17 8.81
N GLY A 17 -6.73 20.34 8.35
CA GLY A 17 -6.34 21.63 8.93
C GLY A 17 -4.84 21.90 8.78
N GLU A 18 -4.20 22.46 9.81
CA GLU A 18 -2.78 22.84 9.78
C GLU A 18 -1.83 21.68 9.47
N GLU A 19 -2.16 20.46 9.92
CA GLU A 19 -1.37 19.25 9.62
C GLU A 19 -1.47 18.83 8.15
N LEU A 20 -2.57 19.17 7.46
CA LEU A 20 -2.70 18.94 6.02
C LEU A 20 -1.85 19.95 5.24
N ASP A 21 -1.79 21.20 5.69
CA ASP A 21 -0.98 22.22 5.02
C ASP A 21 0.52 21.97 5.18
N ALA A 22 0.96 21.49 6.35
CA ALA A 22 2.33 21.01 6.55
C ALA A 22 2.64 19.80 5.64
N ALA A 23 1.73 18.81 5.56
CA ALA A 23 1.91 17.65 4.69
C ALA A 23 1.95 18.03 3.20
N LYS A 24 1.17 19.04 2.78
CA LYS A 24 1.22 19.60 1.42
C LYS A 24 2.60 20.16 1.11
N LYS A 25 3.15 20.96 2.02
CA LYS A 25 4.49 21.53 1.86
C LYS A 25 5.54 20.43 1.66
N ASP A 26 5.56 19.44 2.55
CA ASP A 26 6.49 18.31 2.45
C ASP A 26 6.32 17.51 1.13
N PHE A 27 5.08 17.37 0.67
CA PHE A 27 4.74 16.71 -0.60
C PHE A 27 5.26 17.50 -1.80
N PHE A 28 5.09 18.81 -1.80
CA PHE A 28 5.62 19.68 -2.84
C PHE A 28 7.14 19.66 -2.91
N GLU A 29 7.84 19.70 -1.77
CA GLU A 29 9.30 19.58 -1.73
C GLU A 29 9.77 18.25 -2.34
N CYS A 30 9.05 17.15 -2.10
CA CYS A 30 9.35 15.87 -2.74
C CYS A 30 9.13 15.90 -4.25
N LEU A 31 8.05 16.51 -4.73
CA LEU A 31 7.78 16.65 -6.16
C LEU A 31 8.81 17.56 -6.84
N GLU A 32 9.26 18.64 -6.19
CA GLU A 32 10.34 19.51 -6.70
C GLU A 32 11.63 18.73 -6.90
N LEU A 33 12.01 17.90 -5.94
CA LEU A 33 13.17 17.02 -6.06
C LEU A 33 13.01 16.06 -7.24
N LEU A 34 11.88 15.37 -7.33
CA LEU A 34 11.61 14.44 -8.43
C LEU A 34 11.60 15.13 -9.80
N GLU A 35 11.01 16.32 -9.91
CA GLU A 35 10.94 17.10 -11.15
C GLU A 35 12.34 17.51 -11.61
N ARG A 36 13.21 17.89 -10.65
CA ARG A 36 14.62 18.20 -10.91
C ARG A 36 15.42 16.97 -11.33
N GLU A 37 15.28 15.85 -10.61
CA GLU A 37 16.00 14.61 -10.91
C GLU A 37 15.56 13.97 -12.23
N LEU A 38 14.29 14.11 -12.59
CA LEU A 38 13.77 13.69 -13.89
C LEU A 38 14.38 14.56 -15.00
N GLY A 39 14.41 15.87 -14.82
CA GLY A 39 14.93 16.81 -15.80
C GLY A 39 14.26 16.63 -17.17
N GLU A 40 15.04 16.62 -18.24
CA GLU A 40 14.53 16.44 -19.61
C GLU A 40 14.39 14.96 -20.01
N LYS A 41 14.74 14.02 -19.13
CA LYS A 41 14.70 12.59 -19.45
C LYS A 41 13.24 12.12 -19.61
N PRO A 42 12.94 11.22 -20.56
CA PRO A 42 11.61 10.66 -20.67
C PRO A 42 11.25 9.77 -19.46
N TYR A 43 12.25 9.17 -18.81
CA TYR A 43 12.12 8.32 -17.63
C TYR A 43 13.22 8.63 -16.60
N PHE A 44 13.02 8.27 -15.34
CA PHE A 44 14.09 8.32 -14.33
C PHE A 44 15.25 7.37 -14.69
N GLY A 45 14.96 6.27 -15.38
CA GLY A 45 15.94 5.39 -16.01
C GLY A 45 16.68 5.97 -17.23
N GLY A 46 16.41 7.22 -17.63
CA GLY A 46 16.97 7.83 -18.84
C GLY A 46 16.02 7.68 -20.03
N GLU A 47 16.52 7.10 -21.13
CA GLU A 47 15.76 6.92 -22.38
C GLU A 47 14.70 5.81 -22.31
N ALA A 48 14.84 4.90 -21.36
CA ALA A 48 13.94 3.77 -21.17
C ALA A 48 13.41 3.71 -19.73
N LEU A 49 12.24 3.10 -19.58
CA LEU A 49 11.64 2.80 -18.28
C LEU A 49 12.59 1.91 -17.48
N GLY A 50 13.07 2.41 -16.36
CA GLY A 50 13.97 1.71 -15.45
C GLY A 50 13.31 1.33 -14.13
N TYR A 51 14.11 0.77 -13.23
CA TYR A 51 13.64 0.33 -11.92
C TYR A 51 13.01 1.46 -11.08
N VAL A 52 13.61 2.66 -11.11
CA VAL A 52 13.11 3.82 -10.36
C VAL A 52 11.71 4.23 -10.86
N ASP A 53 11.47 4.15 -12.17
CA ASP A 53 10.15 4.42 -12.74
C ASP A 53 9.12 3.43 -12.22
N ILE A 54 9.44 2.13 -12.23
CA ILE A 54 8.57 1.06 -11.75
C ILE A 54 8.26 1.25 -10.26
N ALA A 55 9.24 1.63 -9.46
CA ALA A 55 9.08 1.83 -8.03
C ALA A 55 8.22 3.06 -7.68
N LEU A 56 8.30 4.14 -8.48
CA LEU A 56 7.55 5.38 -8.25
C LEU A 56 6.18 5.40 -8.94
N LEU A 57 5.93 4.51 -9.91
CA LEU A 57 4.69 4.53 -10.67
C LEU A 57 3.43 4.25 -9.83
N PRO A 58 3.41 3.27 -8.88
CA PRO A 58 2.26 3.06 -8.01
C PRO A 58 1.90 4.28 -7.18
N PHE A 59 2.91 5.06 -6.77
CA PHE A 59 2.72 6.31 -6.04
C PHE A 59 1.98 7.36 -6.88
N SER A 60 2.37 7.48 -8.16
CA SER A 60 1.76 8.46 -9.06
C SER A 60 0.29 8.19 -9.39
N CYS A 61 -0.18 6.96 -9.19
CA CYS A 61 -1.59 6.61 -9.33
C CYS A 61 -2.48 7.37 -8.33
N GLY A 62 -1.92 7.83 -7.21
CA GLY A 62 -2.60 8.67 -6.22
C GLY A 62 -2.72 10.15 -6.60
N PHE A 63 -2.10 10.61 -7.70
CA PHE A 63 -1.98 12.04 -8.04
C PHE A 63 -3.30 12.77 -8.16
N TYR A 64 -4.26 12.18 -8.87
CA TYR A 64 -5.61 12.74 -8.98
C TYR A 64 -6.25 12.95 -7.59
N THR A 65 -6.00 12.03 -6.67
CA THR A 65 -6.52 12.10 -5.31
C THR A 65 -5.78 13.15 -4.48
N TYR A 66 -4.47 13.30 -4.63
CA TYR A 66 -3.72 14.39 -3.99
C TYR A 66 -4.20 15.77 -4.47
N GLU A 67 -4.39 15.93 -5.79
CA GLU A 67 -4.90 17.16 -6.41
C GLU A 67 -6.29 17.51 -5.86
N THR A 68 -7.17 16.52 -5.74
CA THR A 68 -8.54 16.69 -5.23
C THR A 68 -8.58 16.99 -3.72
N ILE A 69 -7.79 16.28 -2.90
CA ILE A 69 -7.77 16.47 -1.44
C ILE A 69 -7.07 17.78 -1.07
N GLY A 70 -6.01 18.10 -1.79
CA GLY A 70 -5.16 19.23 -1.50
C GLY A 70 -5.58 20.54 -2.16
N ASP A 71 -6.54 20.48 -3.09
CA ASP A 71 -6.98 21.62 -3.91
C ASP A 71 -5.81 22.29 -4.65
N PHE A 72 -5.06 21.47 -5.41
CA PHE A 72 -3.95 21.94 -6.25
C PHE A 72 -3.85 21.14 -7.54
N SER A 73 -3.06 21.64 -8.50
CA SER A 73 -2.75 20.91 -9.74
C SER A 73 -1.27 20.58 -9.82
N ILE A 74 -0.96 19.29 -9.82
CA ILE A 74 0.38 18.75 -10.05
C ILE A 74 0.81 19.09 -11.47
N LYS A 75 -0.08 18.95 -12.47
CA LYS A 75 0.26 19.28 -13.86
C LYS A 75 0.71 20.74 -14.03
N ALA A 76 0.06 21.68 -13.34
CA ALA A 76 0.39 23.10 -13.44
C ALA A 76 1.77 23.43 -12.85
N GLN A 77 2.19 22.69 -11.83
CA GLN A 77 3.42 22.99 -11.07
C GLN A 77 4.60 22.07 -11.44
N PHE A 78 4.33 20.83 -11.84
CA PHE A 78 5.30 19.76 -12.12
C PHE A 78 4.99 19.10 -13.48
N PRO A 79 5.14 19.83 -14.59
CA PRO A 79 4.74 19.36 -15.91
C PRO A 79 5.54 18.14 -16.39
N ARG A 80 6.81 17.98 -16.00
CA ARG A 80 7.65 16.84 -16.43
C ARG A 80 7.24 15.56 -15.72
N ILE A 81 6.99 15.61 -14.41
CA ILE A 81 6.44 14.49 -13.64
C ILE A 81 5.11 14.07 -14.26
N ARG A 82 4.21 15.00 -14.58
CA ARG A 82 2.93 14.64 -15.21
C ARG A 82 3.14 13.96 -16.57
N ALA A 83 4.02 14.52 -17.41
CA ALA A 83 4.34 13.93 -18.70
C ALA A 83 4.97 12.54 -18.56
N TRP A 84 5.79 12.32 -17.53
CA TRP A 84 6.35 11.02 -17.18
C TRP A 84 5.27 10.00 -16.80
N VAL A 85 4.34 10.38 -15.93
CA VAL A 85 3.18 9.52 -15.58
C VAL A 85 2.40 9.13 -16.83
N ASP A 86 2.07 10.10 -17.69
CA ASP A 86 1.32 9.85 -18.92
C ASP A 86 2.08 8.90 -19.87
N ARG A 87 3.42 8.98 -19.93
CA ARG A 87 4.25 8.03 -20.71
C ARG A 87 4.22 6.63 -20.11
N CYS A 88 4.35 6.50 -18.79
CA CYS A 88 4.31 5.23 -18.10
C CYS A 88 2.94 4.54 -18.28
N LEU A 89 1.84 5.27 -18.12
CA LEU A 89 0.48 4.74 -18.26
C LEU A 89 0.14 4.27 -19.69
N LYS A 90 0.78 4.86 -20.72
CA LYS A 90 0.61 4.41 -22.11
C LYS A 90 1.29 3.07 -22.42
N LYS A 91 2.15 2.55 -21.53
CA LYS A 91 2.76 1.24 -21.73
C LYS A 91 1.74 0.15 -21.46
N GLU A 92 1.59 -0.76 -22.41
CA GLU A 92 0.59 -1.84 -22.33
C GLU A 92 0.74 -2.71 -21.07
N SER A 93 1.98 -3.04 -20.68
CA SER A 93 2.25 -3.81 -19.46
C SER A 93 1.82 -3.09 -18.18
N VAL A 94 1.90 -1.77 -18.17
CA VAL A 94 1.46 -0.93 -17.05
C VAL A 94 -0.06 -0.78 -17.07
N ALA A 95 -0.63 -0.43 -18.22
CA ALA A 95 -2.07 -0.21 -18.39
C ALA A 95 -2.90 -1.45 -18.02
N LYS A 96 -2.39 -2.65 -18.30
CA LYS A 96 -3.03 -3.92 -17.91
C LYS A 96 -2.89 -4.26 -16.43
N SER A 97 -1.93 -3.65 -15.74
CA SER A 97 -1.59 -3.97 -14.34
C SER A 97 -2.17 -2.97 -13.33
N LEU A 98 -2.52 -1.76 -13.77
CA LEU A 98 -3.09 -0.73 -12.90
C LEU A 98 -4.63 -0.73 -12.99
N ALA A 99 -5.30 -0.57 -11.85
CA ALA A 99 -6.70 -0.20 -11.83
C ALA A 99 -6.87 1.21 -12.43
N GLU A 100 -8.03 1.49 -13.05
CA GLU A 100 -8.33 2.82 -13.60
C GLU A 100 -8.13 3.90 -12.52
N PRO A 101 -7.50 5.06 -12.82
CA PRO A 101 -7.22 6.12 -11.83
C PRO A 101 -8.44 6.56 -11.02
N GLU A 102 -9.64 6.53 -11.63
CA GLU A 102 -10.92 6.84 -11.01
C GLU A 102 -11.35 5.78 -9.97
N LYS A 103 -11.06 4.50 -10.24
CA LYS A 103 -11.30 3.38 -9.30
C LYS A 103 -10.32 3.42 -8.13
N ILE A 104 -9.08 3.87 -8.36
CA ILE A 104 -8.09 4.13 -7.30
C ILE A 104 -8.52 5.31 -6.43
N HIS A 105 -9.09 6.36 -7.02
CA HIS A 105 -9.68 7.47 -6.29
C HIS A 105 -10.83 7.05 -5.38
N GLU A 106 -11.75 6.25 -5.91
CA GLU A 106 -12.86 5.67 -5.16
C GLU A 106 -12.36 4.78 -4.01
N PHE A 107 -11.40 3.88 -4.28
CA PHE A 107 -10.73 3.07 -3.26
C PHE A 107 -10.07 3.90 -2.16
N ILE A 108 -9.38 4.99 -2.51
CA ILE A 108 -8.69 5.84 -1.54
C ILE A 108 -9.71 6.66 -0.74
N LEU A 109 -10.81 7.13 -1.34
CA LEU A 109 -11.89 7.78 -0.61
C LEU A 109 -12.63 6.82 0.34
N GLU A 110 -12.80 5.55 -0.05
CA GLU A 110 -13.33 4.48 0.80
C GLU A 110 -12.34 4.10 1.92
N THR A 111 -11.06 4.01 1.61
CA THR A 111 -9.97 3.80 2.58
C THR A 111 -9.86 4.96 3.58
N ARG A 112 -10.07 6.21 3.10
CA ARG A 112 -10.17 7.45 3.90
C ARG A 112 -11.41 7.46 4.81
N LYS A 113 -12.46 6.71 4.49
CA LYS A 113 -13.68 6.61 5.32
C LYS A 113 -13.54 5.68 6.54
N GLY A 114 -12.42 4.98 6.72
CA GLY A 114 -12.01 4.54 8.07
C GLY A 114 -11.38 3.15 8.19
N LEU A 115 -11.59 2.24 7.24
CA LEU A 115 -11.19 0.83 7.43
C LEU A 115 -9.70 0.59 7.16
N GLY A 116 -9.15 1.06 6.03
CA GLY A 116 -7.75 0.80 5.69
C GLY A 116 -6.73 1.56 6.55
N LYS A 117 -7.03 2.81 6.96
CA LYS A 117 -6.21 3.52 7.97
C LYS A 117 -6.20 2.75 9.29
N ARG A 118 -7.35 2.24 9.72
CA ARG A 118 -7.48 1.48 10.97
C ARG A 118 -6.70 0.17 10.90
N VAL A 119 -6.82 -0.61 9.82
CA VAL A 119 -6.06 -1.86 9.64
C VAL A 119 -4.55 -1.59 9.57
N PHE A 120 -4.09 -0.53 8.91
CA PHE A 120 -2.67 -0.16 8.90
C PHE A 120 -2.16 0.17 10.31
N GLU A 121 -2.88 1.01 11.07
CA GLU A 121 -2.45 1.36 12.44
C GLU A 121 -2.47 0.15 13.37
N ILE A 122 -3.47 -0.72 13.25
CA ILE A 122 -3.56 -1.98 14.01
C ILE A 122 -2.35 -2.88 13.68
N THR A 123 -2.13 -3.17 12.40
CA THR A 123 -1.06 -4.09 11.95
C THR A 123 0.33 -3.54 12.24
N LYS A 124 0.53 -2.22 12.19
CA LYS A 124 1.76 -1.57 12.63
C LYS A 124 2.04 -1.85 14.11
N LYS A 125 1.04 -1.68 14.98
CA LYS A 125 1.18 -1.92 16.42
C LYS A 125 1.56 -3.37 16.74
N ILE A 126 1.16 -4.35 15.93
CA ILE A 126 1.55 -5.75 16.13
C ILE A 126 3.08 -5.93 16.14
N TRP A 127 3.80 -5.18 15.30
CA TRP A 127 5.26 -5.27 15.24
C TRP A 127 6.00 -4.09 15.88
N THR A 128 5.31 -3.05 16.37
CA THR A 128 5.95 -1.92 17.09
C THR A 128 5.64 -1.85 18.59
N ALA A 129 4.49 -2.35 19.05
CA ALA A 129 4.02 -2.18 20.42
C ALA A 129 4.47 -3.34 21.34
N LYS A 130 4.31 -3.13 22.66
CA LYS A 130 4.57 -4.11 23.72
C LYS A 130 3.41 -4.09 24.74
N GLY A 131 3.26 -5.15 25.53
CA GLY A 131 2.28 -5.20 26.62
C GLY A 131 0.82 -5.12 26.15
N GLU A 132 -0.01 -4.37 26.88
CA GLU A 132 -1.46 -4.28 26.62
C GLU A 132 -1.79 -3.71 25.24
N GLU A 133 -0.98 -2.77 24.72
CA GLU A 133 -1.20 -2.19 23.40
C GLU A 133 -1.03 -3.23 22.29
N LEU A 134 -0.07 -4.15 22.44
CA LEU A 134 0.12 -5.26 21.51
C LEU A 134 -1.07 -6.22 21.56
N GLU A 135 -1.54 -6.59 22.75
CA GLU A 135 -2.69 -7.49 22.89
C GLU A 135 -3.98 -6.87 22.33
N GLY A 136 -4.19 -5.56 22.53
CA GLY A 136 -5.28 -4.82 21.90
C GLY A 136 -5.20 -4.85 20.37
N ALA A 137 -4.01 -4.58 19.80
CA ALA A 137 -3.80 -4.61 18.36
C ALA A 137 -4.04 -6.02 17.76
N LYS A 138 -3.58 -7.08 18.44
CA LYS A 138 -3.83 -8.47 18.02
C LYS A 138 -5.33 -8.77 17.97
N LYS A 139 -6.06 -8.41 19.03
CA LYS A 139 -7.50 -8.62 19.11
C LYS A 139 -8.24 -7.90 17.97
N ASP A 140 -7.97 -6.61 17.80
CA ASP A 140 -8.61 -5.80 16.75
C ASP A 140 -8.32 -6.34 15.34
N PHE A 141 -7.09 -6.83 15.11
CA PHE A 141 -6.71 -7.43 13.82
C PHE A 141 -7.45 -8.73 13.55
N ILE A 142 -7.51 -9.62 14.54
CA ILE A 142 -8.25 -10.89 14.44
C ILE A 142 -9.74 -10.62 14.23
N GLU A 143 -10.34 -9.65 14.91
CA GLU A 143 -11.74 -9.27 14.68
C GLU A 143 -11.97 -8.80 13.23
N CYS A 144 -11.06 -8.02 12.67
CA CYS A 144 -11.12 -7.61 11.26
C CYS A 144 -11.02 -8.81 10.31
N LEU A 145 -10.13 -9.78 10.59
CA LEU A 145 -9.99 -11.00 9.80
C LEU A 145 -11.23 -11.89 9.89
N LYS A 146 -11.86 -12.01 11.07
CA LYS A 146 -13.10 -12.77 11.26
C LYS A 146 -14.27 -12.18 10.48
N LEU A 147 -14.35 -10.85 10.37
CA LEU A 147 -15.34 -10.20 9.51
C LEU A 147 -15.11 -10.57 8.03
N LEU A 148 -13.88 -10.47 7.56
CA LEU A 148 -13.52 -10.89 6.19
C LEU A 148 -13.78 -12.37 5.96
N GLU A 149 -13.51 -13.21 6.95
CA GLU A 149 -13.75 -14.65 6.85
C GLU A 149 -15.24 -14.99 6.76
N GLY A 150 -16.08 -14.27 7.50
CA GLY A 150 -17.54 -14.34 7.39
C GLY A 150 -18.02 -13.95 5.99
N GLU A 151 -17.50 -12.83 5.45
CA GLU A 151 -17.82 -12.37 4.09
C GLU A 151 -17.33 -13.31 3.00
N LEU A 152 -16.19 -13.97 3.20
CA LEU A 152 -15.69 -15.01 2.30
C LEU A 152 -16.63 -16.22 2.31
N GLY A 153 -17.11 -16.63 3.49
CA GLY A 153 -18.06 -17.73 3.65
C GLY A 153 -17.48 -19.05 3.15
N GLU A 154 -18.14 -19.66 2.15
CA GLU A 154 -17.68 -20.87 1.45
C GLU A 154 -17.13 -20.58 0.05
N LYS A 155 -17.08 -19.30 -0.35
CA LYS A 155 -16.63 -18.91 -1.70
C LYS A 155 -15.14 -19.20 -1.85
N PRO A 156 -14.68 -19.63 -3.05
CA PRO A 156 -13.27 -19.85 -3.24
C PRO A 156 -12.45 -18.54 -3.23
N TYR A 157 -13.08 -17.43 -3.62
CA TYR A 157 -12.54 -16.08 -3.60
C TYR A 157 -13.64 -15.10 -3.16
N PHE A 158 -13.28 -13.89 -2.71
CA PHE A 158 -14.26 -12.86 -2.41
C PHE A 158 -15.09 -12.46 -3.64
N GLY A 159 -14.50 -12.54 -4.84
CA GLY A 159 -15.18 -12.42 -6.14
C GLY A 159 -16.02 -13.63 -6.57
N GLY A 160 -16.22 -14.63 -5.71
CA GLY A 160 -16.91 -15.88 -6.06
C GLY A 160 -15.95 -16.88 -6.69
N GLU A 161 -16.20 -17.30 -7.93
CA GLU A 161 -15.40 -18.31 -8.63
C GLU A 161 -14.03 -17.81 -9.11
N ASN A 162 -13.88 -16.50 -9.26
CA ASN A 162 -12.65 -15.86 -9.72
C ASN A 162 -12.17 -14.81 -8.72
N LEU A 163 -10.90 -14.41 -8.82
CA LEU A 163 -10.39 -13.27 -8.06
C LEU A 163 -11.25 -12.04 -8.36
N GLY A 164 -11.84 -11.48 -7.32
CA GLY A 164 -12.53 -10.21 -7.35
C GLY A 164 -11.65 -9.09 -6.78
N TYR A 165 -12.24 -7.92 -6.70
CA TYR A 165 -11.57 -6.72 -6.22
C TYR A 165 -10.96 -6.88 -4.81
N VAL A 166 -11.74 -7.40 -3.86
CA VAL A 166 -11.28 -7.61 -2.48
C VAL A 166 -10.11 -8.60 -2.44
N ASP A 167 -10.11 -9.62 -3.30
CA ASP A 167 -9.01 -10.57 -3.36
C ASP A 167 -7.71 -9.89 -3.78
N VAL A 168 -7.76 -9.06 -4.81
CA VAL A 168 -6.59 -8.32 -5.33
C VAL A 168 -6.10 -7.30 -4.32
N ALA A 169 -7.01 -6.63 -3.61
CA ALA A 169 -6.66 -5.64 -2.59
C ALA A 169 -6.06 -6.29 -1.32
N PHE A 170 -6.54 -7.47 -0.94
CA PHE A 170 -6.18 -8.11 0.32
C PHE A 170 -5.00 -9.08 0.19
N VAL A 171 -4.82 -9.74 -0.96
CA VAL A 171 -3.75 -10.75 -1.11
C VAL A 171 -2.33 -10.21 -0.82
N PRO A 172 -1.95 -8.96 -1.13
CA PRO A 172 -0.60 -8.47 -0.83
C PRO A 172 -0.26 -8.47 0.66
N PHE A 173 -1.26 -8.46 1.55
CA PHE A 173 -1.02 -8.53 3.00
C PHE A 173 -0.59 -9.92 3.45
N TYR A 174 -0.80 -10.97 2.63
CA TYR A 174 -0.44 -12.34 3.00
C TYR A 174 1.05 -12.50 3.29
N CYS A 175 1.96 -11.85 2.54
CA CYS A 175 3.39 -11.95 2.81
C CYS A 175 3.80 -11.31 4.15
N TRP A 176 2.95 -10.46 4.74
CA TRP A 176 3.18 -9.87 6.06
C TRP A 176 2.68 -10.73 7.22
N PHE A 177 1.85 -11.75 6.96
CA PHE A 177 1.24 -12.56 8.01
C PHE A 177 2.28 -13.23 8.89
N TYR A 178 3.34 -13.77 8.29
CA TYR A 178 4.45 -14.39 9.02
C TYR A 178 5.10 -13.40 10.00
N ALA A 179 5.33 -12.15 9.58
CA ALA A 179 5.88 -11.12 10.45
C ALA A 179 4.92 -10.76 11.59
N TYR A 180 3.61 -10.67 11.31
CA TYR A 180 2.60 -10.41 12.33
C TYR A 180 2.50 -11.54 13.36
N GLU A 181 2.42 -12.79 12.91
CA GLU A 181 2.36 -13.97 13.78
C GLU A 181 3.62 -14.07 14.66
N THR A 182 4.80 -13.82 14.08
CA THR A 182 6.07 -13.90 14.80
C THR A 182 6.24 -12.77 15.82
N CYS A 183 5.96 -11.52 15.44
CA CYS A 183 6.06 -10.38 16.34
C CYS A 183 4.96 -10.38 17.42
N GLY A 184 3.73 -10.74 17.04
CA GLY A 184 2.57 -10.75 17.92
C GLY A 184 2.39 -12.05 18.71
N LYS A 185 3.14 -13.10 18.39
CA LYS A 185 3.06 -14.43 19.03
C LYS A 185 1.63 -14.99 19.04
N PHE A 186 1.00 -15.00 17.88
CA PHE A 186 -0.32 -15.59 17.66
C PHE A 186 -0.37 -16.34 16.33
N SER A 187 -1.44 -17.07 16.08
CA SER A 187 -1.66 -17.76 14.80
C SER A 187 -2.94 -17.25 14.14
N ILE A 188 -2.80 -16.75 12.91
CA ILE A 188 -3.92 -16.36 12.08
C ILE A 188 -4.66 -17.61 11.60
N GLU A 189 -3.97 -18.73 11.31
CA GLU A 189 -4.63 -19.98 10.89
C GLU A 189 -5.53 -20.57 11.99
N ALA A 190 -5.12 -20.44 13.26
CA ALA A 190 -5.91 -20.92 14.39
C ALA A 190 -7.22 -20.11 14.59
N GLU A 191 -7.18 -18.81 14.31
CA GLU A 191 -8.32 -17.90 14.50
C GLU A 191 -9.19 -17.75 13.25
N CYS A 192 -8.56 -17.82 12.07
CA CYS A 192 -9.15 -17.54 10.76
C CYS A 192 -8.69 -18.54 9.67
N PRO A 193 -9.00 -19.84 9.78
CA PRO A 193 -8.48 -20.89 8.93
C PRO A 193 -8.85 -20.74 7.44
N LYS A 194 -10.04 -20.24 7.12
CA LYS A 194 -10.49 -20.05 5.74
C LYS A 194 -9.76 -18.90 5.06
N ILE A 195 -9.35 -17.87 5.80
CA ILE A 195 -8.49 -16.80 5.25
C ILE A 195 -7.14 -17.39 4.83
N ILE A 196 -6.54 -18.26 5.65
CA ILE A 196 -5.29 -18.92 5.27
C ILE A 196 -5.49 -19.87 4.09
N ALA A 197 -6.58 -20.63 4.05
CA ALA A 197 -6.91 -21.49 2.91
C ALA A 197 -7.12 -20.68 1.62
N TRP A 198 -7.80 -19.54 1.71
CA TRP A 198 -7.98 -18.58 0.62
C TRP A 198 -6.64 -18.03 0.14
N ALA A 199 -5.78 -17.56 1.04
CA ALA A 199 -4.49 -17.01 0.68
C ALA A 199 -3.59 -18.05 -0.01
N LYS A 200 -3.54 -19.28 0.53
CA LYS A 200 -2.86 -20.43 -0.10
C LYS A 200 -3.43 -20.70 -1.50
N ARG A 201 -4.73 -20.56 -1.71
CA ARG A 201 -5.38 -20.70 -3.03
C ARG A 201 -5.00 -19.57 -3.98
N CYS A 202 -4.92 -18.32 -3.50
CA CYS A 202 -4.44 -17.19 -4.29
C CYS A 202 -2.99 -17.39 -4.75
N MET A 203 -2.12 -17.88 -3.87
CA MET A 203 -0.71 -18.16 -4.19
C MET A 203 -0.50 -19.25 -5.24
N LYS A 204 -1.51 -20.08 -5.55
CA LYS A 204 -1.43 -21.03 -6.68
C LYS A 204 -1.54 -20.33 -8.05
N LYS A 205 -1.94 -19.06 -8.11
CA LYS A 205 -1.95 -18.27 -9.35
C LYS A 205 -0.59 -17.64 -9.55
N GLU A 206 0.05 -17.93 -10.68
CA GLU A 206 1.40 -17.46 -11.00
C GLU A 206 1.54 -15.93 -10.92
N SER A 207 0.52 -15.18 -11.36
CA SER A 207 0.51 -13.72 -11.28
C SER A 207 0.60 -13.19 -9.85
N VAL A 208 -0.02 -13.90 -8.90
CA VAL A 208 0.03 -13.53 -7.48
C VAL A 208 1.37 -13.93 -6.89
N SER A 209 1.79 -15.19 -7.08
CA SER A 209 3.04 -15.69 -6.48
C SER A 209 4.28 -14.95 -6.96
N ARG A 210 4.29 -14.44 -8.20
CA ARG A 210 5.38 -13.63 -8.74
C ARG A 210 5.38 -12.18 -8.25
N SER A 211 4.27 -11.71 -7.69
CA SER A 211 4.10 -10.31 -7.26
C SER A 211 4.37 -10.11 -5.77
N LEU A 212 4.28 -11.17 -4.96
CA LEU A 212 4.50 -11.11 -3.52
C LEU A 212 5.94 -11.50 -3.19
N GLU A 213 6.54 -10.75 -2.27
CA GLU A 213 7.85 -11.10 -1.70
C GLU A 213 7.73 -12.31 -0.76
N ASP A 214 8.87 -12.98 -0.54
CA ASP A 214 8.99 -14.04 0.44
C ASP A 214 8.61 -13.55 1.87
N PRO A 215 7.74 -14.27 2.60
CA PRO A 215 7.34 -13.86 3.96
C PRO A 215 8.50 -13.72 4.96
N GLU A 216 9.56 -14.52 4.84
CA GLU A 216 10.73 -14.42 5.72
C GLU A 216 11.51 -13.12 5.46
N LYS A 217 11.67 -12.73 4.19
CA LYS A 217 12.29 -11.44 3.84
C LYS A 217 11.47 -10.24 4.33
N VAL A 218 10.15 -10.34 4.27
CA VAL A 218 9.27 -9.29 4.84
C VAL A 218 9.48 -9.21 6.35
N TYR A 219 9.64 -10.34 7.03
CA TYR A 219 9.95 -10.36 8.46
C TYR A 219 11.34 -9.77 8.76
N GLU A 220 12.38 -10.10 7.99
CA GLU A 220 13.70 -9.47 8.12
C GLU A 220 13.63 -7.95 7.96
N PHE A 221 12.85 -7.47 6.98
CA PHE A 221 12.59 -6.06 6.79
C PHE A 221 11.88 -5.43 8.01
N VAL A 222 10.89 -6.11 8.59
CA VAL A 222 10.22 -5.67 9.82
C VAL A 222 11.20 -5.58 10.99
N LEU A 223 12.11 -6.55 11.16
CA LEU A 223 13.15 -6.49 12.20
C LEU A 223 14.07 -5.28 12.02
N GLU A 224 14.50 -5.00 10.79
CA GLU A 224 15.31 -3.81 10.49
C GLU A 224 14.55 -2.51 10.81
N LEU A 225 13.24 -2.44 10.54
CA LEU A 225 12.41 -1.31 10.92
C LEU A 225 12.30 -1.15 12.44
N ARG A 226 12.14 -2.25 13.18
CA ARG A 226 12.07 -2.22 14.65
C ARG A 226 13.35 -1.67 15.26
N LYS A 227 14.52 -2.09 14.75
CA LYS A 227 15.83 -1.52 15.16
C LYS A 227 15.89 -0.02 14.94
N ARG A 228 15.52 0.45 13.75
CA ARG A 228 15.53 1.88 13.39
C ARG A 228 14.59 2.72 14.24
N LEU A 229 13.49 2.13 14.68
CA LEU A 229 12.49 2.79 15.54
C LEU A 229 12.82 2.67 17.04
N GLY A 230 13.91 1.99 17.42
CA GLY A 230 14.26 1.76 18.82
C GLY A 230 13.25 0.90 19.58
N VAL A 231 12.57 0.00 18.88
CA VAL A 231 11.52 -0.87 19.44
C VAL A 231 12.08 -2.17 20.01
N ASP A 232 13.25 -2.60 19.53
CA ASP A 232 13.89 -3.84 20.01
C ASP A 232 14.38 -3.69 21.45
#